data_AF-A0A0F9LYZ1-F1
#
_entry.id   AF-A0A0F9LYZ1-F1
#
_cell.length_a   1.000
_cell.length_b   1.000
_cell.length_c   1.000
_cell.angle_alpha   90.00
_cell.angle_beta   90.00
_cell.angle_gamma   90.00
#
_symmetry.space_group_name_H-M   'P 1'
#
loop_
_entity.id
_entity.type
_entity.pdbx_description
1 polymer ?
#
loop_
_entity_poly.entity_id
_entity_poly.type
_entity_poly.pdbx_seq_one_letter_code
_entity_poly.pdbx_strand_id
1 'polypeptide(L)'
;MKKCGLRISAIAIVFVLWLGVIVLGHRDRYAFIPPSATTEEASADGEMLFWDSSVTKWTCTESTELFWDDVNKRLGIGTATPQATVDVNGFTMLGSDAPKIKMKKLTGTTGGTEGDQTNITHGLDRSKIIGCQVLVTAANNNRILPAFIEVDEYEYSVFIDATNVRIDLHATNSNSIRSGAITVLLTYEE
;
A
#
# COMPACT_ATOMS: atom_id res chain seq x y z
N MET A 1 69.98 25.61 -25.17
CA MET A 1 68.59 25.91 -24.76
C MET A 1 68.30 25.26 -23.42
N LYS A 2 67.34 25.82 -22.69
CA LYS A 2 67.04 25.69 -21.26
C LYS A 2 66.68 24.27 -20.80
N LYS A 3 67.02 23.96 -19.54
CA LYS A 3 66.62 22.77 -18.77
C LYS A 3 65.09 22.70 -18.60
N CYS A 4 64.51 21.49 -18.53
CA CYS A 4 63.53 21.15 -17.49
C CYS A 4 63.39 19.62 -17.37
N GLY A 5 63.63 19.09 -16.17
CA GLY A 5 63.42 17.68 -15.85
C GLY A 5 62.07 17.45 -15.19
N LEU A 6 61.63 16.18 -15.17
CA LEU A 6 60.67 15.67 -14.20
C LEU A 6 61.38 14.57 -13.40
N ARG A 7 61.64 14.83 -12.12
CA ARG A 7 62.20 13.85 -11.18
C ARG A 7 61.04 13.00 -10.66
N ILE A 8 61.09 11.69 -10.89
CA ILE A 8 60.26 10.71 -10.16
C ILE A 8 60.95 10.49 -8.81
N SER A 9 60.23 10.74 -7.71
CA SER A 9 60.72 10.50 -6.36
C SER A 9 59.75 9.59 -5.61
N ALA A 10 60.22 8.35 -5.42
CA ALA A 10 59.89 7.40 -4.36
C ALA A 10 58.42 7.04 -4.07
N ILE A 11 58.05 5.82 -4.49
CA ILE A 11 57.40 4.72 -3.73
C ILE A 11 56.46 3.96 -4.65
N ALA A 12 56.77 2.68 -4.85
CA ALA A 12 56.05 1.77 -5.71
C ALA A 12 54.62 1.53 -5.20
N ILE A 13 53.63 1.65 -6.08
CA ILE A 13 52.42 0.82 -6.00
C ILE A 13 52.16 0.30 -7.41
N VAL A 14 52.35 -1.01 -7.55
CA VAL A 14 51.93 -1.82 -8.69
C VAL A 14 50.41 -1.72 -8.80
N PHE A 15 49.87 -1.31 -9.95
CA PHE A 15 48.51 -1.68 -10.33
C PHE A 15 48.51 -2.21 -11.75
N VAL A 16 48.25 -3.51 -11.83
CA VAL A 16 48.00 -4.30 -13.03
C VAL A 16 46.64 -3.89 -13.61
N LEU A 17 46.59 -3.75 -14.94
CA LEU A 17 45.44 -3.37 -15.76
C LEU A 17 44.22 -4.29 -15.59
N TRP A 18 43.01 -3.74 -15.73
CA TRP A 18 41.98 -4.35 -16.58
C TRP A 18 40.98 -3.29 -17.11
N LEU A 19 40.54 -3.46 -18.35
CA LEU A 19 39.94 -2.45 -19.22
C LEU A 19 38.70 -1.73 -18.65
N GLY A 20 38.76 -0.41 -18.54
CA GLY A 20 37.58 0.47 -18.53
C GLY A 20 37.60 1.34 -19.79
N VAL A 21 36.62 1.15 -20.68
CA VAL A 21 36.44 1.98 -21.87
C VAL A 21 36.09 3.41 -21.43
N ILE A 22 36.94 4.38 -21.78
CA ILE A 22 36.59 5.81 -21.67
C ILE A 22 35.75 6.16 -22.91
N VAL A 23 34.43 6.25 -22.76
CA VAL A 23 33.60 6.96 -23.73
C VAL A 23 33.45 8.41 -23.25
N LEU A 24 34.15 9.32 -23.92
CA LEU A 24 33.91 10.76 -23.82
C LEU A 24 32.62 11.08 -24.59
N GLY A 25 31.53 11.37 -23.89
CA GLY A 25 30.27 11.76 -24.53
C GLY A 25 29.22 12.29 -23.54
N HIS A 26 28.96 13.59 -23.64
CA HIS A 26 27.87 14.41 -23.09
C HIS A 26 27.46 14.30 -21.61
N ARG A 27 27.51 15.46 -20.95
CA ARG A 27 26.77 15.77 -19.72
C ARG A 27 25.29 15.45 -19.95
N ASP A 28 24.81 14.34 -19.40
CA ASP A 28 23.54 14.27 -18.65
C ASP A 28 23.36 12.87 -18.04
N ARG A 29 23.74 12.79 -16.76
CA ARG A 29 23.22 11.90 -15.71
C ARG A 29 22.95 10.43 -16.11
N TYR A 30 24.00 9.69 -16.42
CA TYR A 30 24.03 8.25 -16.11
C TYR A 30 24.62 8.08 -14.71
N ALA A 31 23.89 7.44 -13.80
CA ALA A 31 24.42 7.01 -12.52
C ALA A 31 25.42 5.87 -12.76
N PHE A 32 26.68 6.21 -13.00
CA PHE A 32 27.77 5.26 -12.83
C PHE A 32 27.86 5.00 -11.33
N ILE A 33 27.45 3.81 -10.88
CA ILE A 33 27.76 3.33 -9.53
C ILE A 33 29.22 2.88 -9.62
N PRO A 34 30.20 3.67 -9.14
CA PRO A 34 31.58 3.24 -9.21
C PRO A 34 31.77 1.99 -8.34
N PRO A 35 32.59 1.00 -8.73
CA PRO A 35 32.87 -0.21 -7.94
C PRO A 35 33.50 0.05 -6.56
N SER A 36 33.76 1.32 -6.21
CA SER A 36 34.42 1.75 -4.97
C SER A 36 33.65 2.84 -4.21
N ALA A 37 32.39 3.14 -4.57
CA ALA A 37 31.50 3.67 -3.55
C ALA A 37 31.34 2.55 -2.52
N THR A 38 31.39 2.88 -1.23
CA THR A 38 30.93 1.94 -0.19
C THR A 38 29.41 1.84 -0.31
N THR A 39 28.95 1.20 -1.38
CA THR A 39 27.59 0.71 -1.51
C THR A 39 27.42 -0.26 -0.37
N GLU A 40 26.44 0.02 0.49
CA GLU A 40 25.75 -1.12 1.08
C GLU A 40 25.08 -1.77 -0.13
N GLU A 41 25.68 -2.87 -0.58
CA GLU A 41 25.05 -3.71 -1.58
C GLU A 41 23.70 -4.13 -1.00
N ALA A 42 22.67 -4.17 -1.85
CA ALA A 42 21.39 -4.74 -1.47
C ALA A 42 21.64 -6.09 -0.78
N SER A 43 21.14 -6.21 0.45
CA SER A 43 21.36 -7.39 1.28
C SER A 43 20.35 -8.49 0.98
N ALA A 44 19.28 -8.13 0.28
CA ALA A 44 18.20 -9.01 -0.16
C ALA A 44 17.68 -8.60 -1.54
N ASP A 45 17.03 -9.56 -2.21
CA ASP A 45 16.32 -9.32 -3.47
C ASP A 45 15.21 -8.28 -3.26
N GLY A 46 14.98 -7.44 -4.28
CA GLY A 46 13.87 -6.48 -4.31
C GLY A 46 14.10 -5.16 -3.57
N GLU A 47 15.23 -5.01 -2.86
CA GLU A 47 15.63 -3.72 -2.28
C GLU A 47 15.99 -2.69 -3.38
N MET A 48 15.64 -1.43 -3.15
CA MET A 48 15.91 -0.33 -4.08
C MET A 48 17.01 0.59 -3.56
N LEU A 49 17.85 1.11 -4.46
CA LEU A 49 18.90 2.07 -4.14
C LEU A 49 18.38 3.52 -4.22
N PHE A 50 18.59 4.31 -3.17
CA PHE A 50 18.30 5.73 -3.14
C PHE A 50 19.49 6.54 -2.63
N TRP A 51 19.55 7.83 -2.98
CA TRP A 51 20.57 8.73 -2.45
C TRP A 51 20.09 9.31 -1.12
N ASP A 52 20.84 9.07 -0.04
CA ASP A 52 20.60 9.71 1.25
C ASP A 52 21.58 10.86 1.45
N SER A 53 21.07 12.09 1.43
CA SER A 53 21.88 13.30 1.66
C SER A 53 22.39 13.44 3.10
N SER A 54 21.77 12.73 4.05
CA SER A 54 22.15 12.77 5.48
C SER A 54 23.44 12.00 5.71
N VAL A 55 23.61 10.86 5.03
CA VAL A 55 24.84 10.05 5.07
C VAL A 55 25.71 10.22 3.82
N THR A 56 25.28 11.02 2.85
CA THR A 56 26.00 11.35 1.61
C THR A 56 26.45 10.13 0.81
N LYS A 57 25.66 9.06 0.84
CA LYS A 57 25.93 7.82 0.12
C LYS A 57 24.66 7.29 -0.53
N TRP A 58 24.85 6.39 -1.50
CA TRP A 58 23.78 5.53 -1.97
C TRP A 58 23.47 4.49 -0.89
N THR A 59 22.20 4.39 -0.53
CA THR A 59 21.67 3.54 0.54
C THR A 59 20.57 2.67 -0.06
N CYS A 60 20.52 1.39 0.35
CA CYS A 60 19.42 0.50 0.00
C CYS A 60 18.25 0.69 0.96
N THR A 61 17.03 0.57 0.46
CA THR A 61 15.82 0.48 1.30
C THR A 61 15.86 -0.80 2.13
N GLU A 62 15.25 -0.79 3.30
CA GLU A 62 14.99 -2.06 3.99
C GLU A 62 14.02 -2.92 3.17
N SER A 63 14.09 -4.25 3.37
CA SER A 63 13.29 -5.26 2.66
C SER A 63 11.77 -5.03 2.61
N THR A 64 11.20 -4.13 3.42
CA THR A 64 9.76 -3.82 3.41
C THR A 64 9.41 -2.37 3.10
N GLU A 65 10.37 -1.43 3.06
CA GLU A 65 10.07 0.00 2.90
C GLU A 65 9.52 0.30 1.51
N LEU A 66 10.33 0.07 0.48
CA LEU A 66 9.97 0.17 -0.93
C LEU A 66 10.58 -1.03 -1.65
N PHE A 67 9.74 -2.01 -1.97
CA PHE A 67 10.16 -3.33 -2.40
C PHE A 67 9.69 -3.62 -3.82
N TRP A 68 10.59 -4.06 -4.69
CA TRP A 68 10.25 -4.57 -6.03
C TRP A 68 10.25 -6.09 -6.05
N ASP A 69 9.05 -6.68 -6.14
CA ASP A 69 8.89 -8.11 -6.40
C ASP A 69 9.17 -8.40 -7.88
N ASP A 70 10.40 -8.83 -8.19
CA ASP A 70 10.80 -9.12 -9.57
C ASP A 70 10.20 -10.42 -10.12
N VAL A 71 9.66 -11.30 -9.27
CA VAL A 71 8.99 -12.51 -9.73
C VAL A 71 7.61 -12.17 -10.28
N ASN A 72 6.84 -11.39 -9.53
CA ASN A 72 5.45 -11.05 -9.88
C ASN A 72 5.30 -9.67 -10.53
N LYS A 73 6.40 -8.90 -10.64
CA LYS A 73 6.47 -7.53 -11.19
C LYS A 73 5.54 -6.57 -10.44
N ARG A 74 5.70 -6.50 -9.11
CA ARG A 74 4.84 -5.72 -8.20
C ARG A 74 5.66 -4.80 -7.30
N LEU A 75 5.10 -3.65 -6.95
CA LEU A 75 5.65 -2.71 -5.97
C LEU A 75 4.99 -2.88 -4.61
N GLY A 76 5.78 -3.16 -3.58
CA GLY A 76 5.36 -3.14 -2.18
C GLY A 76 5.84 -1.88 -1.47
N ILE A 77 4.99 -1.29 -0.62
CA ILE A 77 5.34 -0.21 0.30
C ILE A 77 4.90 -0.64 1.70
N GLY A 78 5.83 -0.83 2.62
CA GLY A 78 5.58 -1.47 3.92
C GLY A 78 5.32 -2.99 3.85
N THR A 79 5.65 -3.65 2.74
CA THR A 79 5.47 -5.10 2.55
C THR A 79 6.45 -5.67 1.51
N ALA A 80 7.07 -6.82 1.83
CA ALA A 80 7.92 -7.57 0.91
C ALA A 80 7.14 -8.60 0.06
N THR A 81 5.84 -8.75 0.30
CA THR A 81 4.99 -9.76 -0.38
C THR A 81 3.73 -9.12 -0.98
N PRO A 82 3.89 -8.16 -1.92
CA PRO A 82 2.77 -7.41 -2.47
C PRO A 82 1.73 -8.30 -3.14
N GLN A 83 0.45 -8.11 -2.80
CA GLN A 83 -0.66 -8.90 -3.32
C GLN A 83 -1.34 -8.26 -4.56
N ALA A 84 -0.98 -7.02 -4.89
CA ALA A 84 -1.45 -6.28 -6.05
C ALA A 84 -0.27 -5.62 -6.79
N THR A 85 -0.51 -5.05 -7.97
CA THR A 85 0.52 -4.33 -8.74
C THR A 85 1.24 -3.27 -7.91
N VAL A 86 0.48 -2.56 -7.08
CA VAL A 86 0.99 -1.70 -6.01
C VAL A 86 0.25 -2.09 -4.74
N ASP A 87 1.00 -2.48 -3.70
CA ASP A 87 0.47 -2.83 -2.39
C ASP A 87 1.07 -1.91 -1.34
N VAL A 88 0.22 -1.09 -0.72
CA VAL A 88 0.61 -0.15 0.32
C VAL A 88 0.08 -0.66 1.65
N ASN A 89 0.98 -1.18 2.48
CA ASN A 89 0.66 -1.63 3.83
C ASN A 89 0.64 -0.45 4.82
N GLY A 90 -0.21 0.54 4.52
CA GLY A 90 -0.27 1.81 5.26
C GLY A 90 -1.48 2.64 4.84
N PHE A 91 -1.52 3.90 5.28
CA PHE A 91 -2.49 4.88 4.77
C PHE A 91 -1.96 5.51 3.49
N THR A 92 -2.87 5.92 2.61
CA THR A 92 -2.54 6.63 1.36
C THR A 92 -3.06 8.06 1.41
N MET A 93 -2.28 9.01 0.91
CA MET A 93 -2.63 10.43 0.82
C MET A 93 -2.56 10.85 -0.65
N LEU A 94 -3.66 11.35 -1.21
CA LEU A 94 -3.80 11.66 -2.65
C LEU A 94 -3.80 13.16 -2.92
N GLY A 95 -2.79 13.86 -2.43
CA GLY A 95 -2.63 15.33 -2.52
C GLY A 95 -2.09 15.92 -1.22
N SER A 96 -1.59 17.16 -1.24
CA SER A 96 -1.02 17.83 -0.05
C SER A 96 -2.02 18.01 1.08
N ASP A 97 -3.29 18.22 0.73
CA ASP A 97 -4.38 18.51 1.67
C ASP A 97 -5.39 17.36 1.77
N ALA A 98 -5.07 16.21 1.16
CA ALA A 98 -5.91 15.02 1.24
C ALA A 98 -5.75 14.36 2.62
N PRO A 99 -6.82 13.78 3.20
CA PRO A 99 -6.66 12.93 4.36
C PRO A 99 -5.82 11.70 4.03
N LYS A 100 -5.05 11.22 4.99
CA LYS A 100 -4.43 9.90 4.93
C LYS A 100 -5.51 8.87 5.19
N ILE A 101 -5.88 8.09 4.18
CA ILE A 101 -7.00 7.15 4.26
C ILE A 101 -6.57 5.71 4.04
N LYS A 102 -7.33 4.79 4.65
CA LYS A 102 -7.27 3.36 4.39
C LYS A 102 -8.70 2.82 4.31
N MET A 103 -8.87 1.70 3.63
CA MET A 103 -10.15 1.01 3.54
C MET A 103 -10.11 -0.31 4.31
N LYS A 104 -11.22 -0.66 4.97
CA LYS A 104 -11.41 -1.95 5.62
C LYS A 104 -12.69 -2.60 5.12
N LYS A 105 -12.56 -3.76 4.50
CA LYS A 105 -13.68 -4.61 4.15
C LYS A 105 -14.07 -5.47 5.35
N LEU A 106 -15.35 -5.50 5.67
CA LEU A 106 -15.92 -6.44 6.64
C LEU A 106 -17.00 -7.27 5.95
N THR A 107 -17.22 -8.48 6.46
CA THR A 107 -18.24 -9.40 5.95
C THR A 107 -19.05 -9.95 7.11
N GLY A 108 -20.30 -10.27 6.83
CA GLY A 108 -21.20 -10.93 7.78
C GLY A 108 -22.37 -11.56 7.05
N THR A 109 -23.37 -11.97 7.82
CA THR A 109 -24.63 -12.50 7.30
C THR A 109 -25.75 -11.90 8.14
N THR A 110 -26.82 -11.42 7.51
CA THR A 110 -27.99 -10.94 8.26
C THR A 110 -28.63 -12.07 9.05
N GLY A 111 -29.44 -11.71 10.06
CA GLY A 111 -30.22 -12.69 10.79
C GLY A 111 -31.23 -13.43 9.90
N GLY A 112 -31.70 -14.58 10.40
CA GLY A 112 -32.65 -15.43 9.69
C GLY A 112 -34.10 -14.97 9.84
N THR A 113 -34.37 -13.99 10.71
CA THR A 113 -35.70 -13.48 11.03
C THR A 113 -35.76 -11.99 10.75
N GLU A 114 -36.93 -11.49 10.34
CA GLU A 114 -37.17 -10.05 10.25
C GLU A 114 -37.03 -9.40 11.63
N GLY A 115 -36.51 -8.17 11.67
CA GLY A 115 -36.17 -7.49 12.91
C GLY A 115 -34.86 -7.93 13.57
N ASP A 116 -34.17 -8.96 13.05
CA ASP A 116 -32.89 -9.38 13.60
C ASP A 116 -31.82 -8.29 13.45
N GLN A 117 -31.01 -8.14 14.49
CA GLN A 117 -29.82 -7.31 14.51
C GLN A 117 -28.57 -8.16 14.22
N THR A 118 -27.67 -7.62 13.40
CA THR A 118 -26.34 -8.20 13.15
C THR A 118 -25.26 -7.17 13.44
N ASN A 119 -24.32 -7.50 14.34
CA ASN A 119 -23.18 -6.63 14.67
C ASN A 119 -21.90 -7.17 14.02
N ILE A 120 -21.21 -6.32 13.25
CA ILE A 120 -19.92 -6.64 12.66
C ILE A 120 -18.86 -5.69 13.25
N THR A 121 -17.94 -6.22 14.05
CA THR A 121 -16.91 -5.41 14.72
C THR A 121 -15.96 -4.77 13.71
N HIS A 122 -15.81 -3.44 13.76
CA HIS A 122 -14.91 -2.73 12.86
C HIS A 122 -13.47 -2.64 13.38
N GLY A 123 -13.25 -2.62 14.70
CA GLY A 123 -11.91 -2.57 15.29
C GLY A 123 -11.11 -1.32 14.88
N LEU A 124 -11.80 -0.18 14.83
CA LEU A 124 -11.27 1.14 14.47
C LEU A 124 -11.72 2.12 15.55
N ASP A 125 -11.11 3.31 15.61
CA ASP A 125 -11.73 4.43 16.31
C ASP A 125 -12.89 4.96 15.44
N ARG A 126 -14.12 4.99 15.98
CA ARG A 126 -15.29 5.45 15.22
C ARG A 126 -15.11 6.90 14.73
N SER A 127 -14.43 7.76 15.48
CA SER A 127 -14.22 9.15 15.08
C SER A 127 -13.40 9.29 13.79
N LYS A 128 -12.64 8.26 13.44
CA LYS A 128 -11.79 8.18 12.25
C LYS A 128 -12.52 7.62 11.03
N ILE A 129 -13.73 7.07 11.20
CA ILE A 129 -14.52 6.54 10.08
C ILE A 129 -15.19 7.71 9.35
N ILE A 130 -14.79 7.93 8.10
CA ILE A 130 -15.29 9.03 7.27
C ILE A 130 -16.23 8.55 6.15
N GLY A 131 -16.28 7.24 5.90
CA GLY A 131 -17.17 6.65 4.91
C GLY A 131 -17.54 5.21 5.23
N CYS A 132 -18.78 4.84 4.94
CA CYS A 132 -19.30 3.49 5.12
C CYS A 132 -20.28 3.15 4.01
N GLN A 133 -19.98 2.09 3.26
CA GLN A 133 -20.89 1.49 2.30
C GLN A 133 -21.27 0.09 2.77
N VAL A 134 -22.57 -0.18 2.88
CA VAL A 134 -23.08 -1.49 3.28
C VAL A 134 -24.00 -2.03 2.20
N LEU A 135 -23.79 -3.28 1.84
CA LEU A 135 -24.62 -3.99 0.87
C LEU A 135 -25.07 -5.33 1.48
N VAL A 136 -26.35 -5.63 1.40
CA VAL A 136 -26.89 -6.96 1.70
C VAL A 136 -27.25 -7.66 0.40
N THR A 137 -26.78 -8.89 0.23
CA THR A 137 -27.14 -9.72 -0.92
C THR A 137 -28.47 -10.41 -0.63
N ALA A 138 -29.49 -10.09 -1.44
CA ALA A 138 -30.80 -10.72 -1.38
C ALA A 138 -30.78 -12.16 -1.94
N ALA A 139 -31.86 -12.91 -1.71
CA ALA A 139 -32.01 -14.28 -2.22
C ALA A 139 -31.93 -14.39 -3.75
N ASN A 140 -32.30 -13.33 -4.47
CA ASN A 140 -32.17 -13.21 -5.93
C ASN A 140 -30.78 -12.73 -6.39
N ASN A 141 -29.79 -12.64 -5.48
CA ASN A 141 -28.44 -12.11 -5.68
C ASN A 141 -28.33 -10.61 -5.94
N ASN A 142 -29.44 -9.86 -5.87
CA ASN A 142 -29.37 -8.41 -5.95
C ASN A 142 -28.61 -7.84 -4.75
N ARG A 143 -27.86 -6.77 -5.00
CA ARG A 143 -27.08 -6.06 -3.97
C ARG A 143 -27.88 -4.86 -3.51
N ILE A 144 -28.47 -5.00 -2.33
CA ILE A 144 -29.38 -4.01 -1.77
C ILE A 144 -28.54 -3.04 -0.94
N LEU A 145 -28.81 -1.75 -1.12
CA LEU A 145 -28.25 -0.67 -0.31
C LEU A 145 -29.21 -0.34 0.84
N PRO A 146 -28.74 0.27 1.95
CA PRO A 146 -29.65 0.74 2.98
C PRO A 146 -30.62 1.78 2.43
N ALA A 147 -31.80 1.89 3.06
CA ALA A 147 -32.88 2.79 2.64
C ALA A 147 -33.42 2.55 1.22
N PHE A 148 -33.25 1.35 0.66
CA PHE A 148 -33.97 0.93 -0.54
C PHE A 148 -35.42 0.63 -0.19
N ILE A 149 -36.33 1.51 -0.61
CA ILE A 149 -37.77 1.50 -0.26
C ILE A 149 -38.69 1.41 -1.50
N GLU A 150 -38.12 1.23 -2.70
CA GLU A 150 -38.90 1.18 -3.94
C GLU A 150 -39.70 -0.13 -4.06
N VAL A 151 -39.19 -1.21 -3.45
CA VAL A 151 -39.81 -2.53 -3.44
C VAL A 151 -39.81 -3.05 -2.01
N ASP A 152 -40.94 -3.56 -1.58
CA ASP A 152 -41.11 -4.23 -0.29
C ASP A 152 -40.14 -5.42 -0.15
N GLU A 153 -39.86 -5.78 1.11
CA GLU A 153 -39.09 -6.93 1.57
C GLU A 153 -37.56 -6.78 1.55
N TYR A 154 -37.05 -5.58 1.28
CA TYR A 154 -35.62 -5.30 1.14
C TYR A 154 -35.09 -4.23 2.12
N GLU A 155 -35.91 -3.78 3.05
CA GLU A 155 -35.54 -2.69 3.94
C GLU A 155 -34.61 -3.15 5.05
N TYR A 156 -33.60 -2.36 5.35
CA TYR A 156 -32.76 -2.52 6.54
C TYR A 156 -32.11 -1.18 6.87
N SER A 157 -31.68 -1.04 8.11
CA SER A 157 -30.95 0.13 8.61
C SER A 157 -29.51 -0.22 8.93
N VAL A 158 -28.64 0.78 8.88
CA VAL A 158 -27.23 0.66 9.21
C VAL A 158 -26.89 1.69 10.28
N PHE A 159 -26.14 1.27 11.29
CA PHE A 159 -25.66 2.12 12.36
C PHE A 159 -24.20 1.83 12.66
N ILE A 160 -23.38 2.86 12.87
CA ILE A 160 -21.99 2.70 13.30
C ILE A 160 -21.93 3.08 14.78
N ASP A 161 -21.86 2.07 15.64
CA ASP A 161 -21.66 2.27 17.07
C ASP A 161 -20.17 2.34 17.42
N ALA A 162 -19.82 2.34 18.70
CA ALA A 162 -18.44 2.55 19.14
C ALA A 162 -17.48 1.42 18.69
N THR A 163 -18.00 0.23 18.43
CA THR A 163 -17.18 -0.95 18.10
C THR A 163 -17.66 -1.71 16.86
N ASN A 164 -18.90 -1.50 16.40
CA ASN A 164 -19.52 -2.27 15.33
C ASN A 164 -20.18 -1.41 14.25
N VAL A 165 -20.17 -1.97 13.04
CA VAL A 165 -21.20 -1.66 12.04
C VAL A 165 -22.35 -2.62 12.29
N ARG A 166 -23.47 -2.06 12.73
CA ARG A 166 -24.71 -2.77 12.99
C ARG A 166 -25.62 -2.69 11.77
N ILE A 167 -26.21 -3.83 11.43
CA ILE A 167 -27.23 -3.99 10.39
C ILE A 167 -28.49 -4.46 11.09
N ASP A 168 -29.56 -3.67 11.00
CA ASP A 168 -30.85 -3.95 11.61
C ASP A 168 -31.84 -4.25 10.49
N LEU A 169 -32.34 -5.49 10.43
CA LEU A 169 -33.44 -5.83 9.52
C LEU A 169 -34.70 -5.10 9.97
N HIS A 170 -35.50 -4.65 9.01
CA HIS A 170 -36.85 -4.15 9.29
C HIS A 170 -37.71 -5.27 9.89
N ALA A 171 -38.62 -4.93 10.81
CA ALA A 171 -39.38 -5.91 11.57
C ALA A 171 -40.39 -6.71 10.73
N THR A 172 -40.79 -6.19 9.57
CA THR A 172 -41.83 -6.77 8.70
C THR A 172 -41.58 -6.52 7.21
N ASN A 173 -40.39 -6.07 6.81
CA ASN A 173 -40.12 -5.70 5.41
C ASN A 173 -38.70 -6.05 4.96
N SER A 174 -38.21 -7.21 5.39
CA SER A 174 -36.84 -7.68 5.12
C SER A 174 -36.78 -9.12 4.63
N ASN A 175 -37.91 -9.76 4.32
CA ASN A 175 -37.95 -11.18 4.05
C ASN A 175 -37.00 -11.62 2.90
N SER A 176 -36.78 -10.74 1.91
CA SER A 176 -35.93 -11.02 0.74
C SER A 176 -34.43 -10.92 1.00
N ILE A 177 -34.03 -10.42 2.17
CA ILE A 177 -32.62 -10.19 2.56
C ILE A 177 -32.24 -10.87 3.88
N ARG A 178 -33.07 -11.77 4.41
CA ARG A 178 -32.75 -12.62 5.57
C ARG A 178 -31.68 -13.65 5.20
N SER A 179 -30.81 -13.98 6.15
CA SER A 179 -29.65 -14.86 5.92
C SER A 179 -28.78 -14.44 4.73
N GLY A 180 -28.85 -13.17 4.35
CA GLY A 180 -28.17 -12.58 3.19
C GLY A 180 -26.74 -12.20 3.54
N ALA A 181 -25.82 -12.36 2.58
CA ALA A 181 -24.42 -11.97 2.77
C ALA A 181 -24.29 -10.45 2.90
N ILE A 182 -23.61 -9.98 3.94
CA ILE A 182 -23.30 -8.58 4.18
C ILE A 182 -21.89 -8.29 3.69
N THR A 183 -21.74 -7.22 2.92
CA THR A 183 -20.44 -6.60 2.65
C THR A 183 -20.44 -5.17 3.15
N VAL A 184 -19.46 -4.83 3.99
CA VAL A 184 -19.20 -3.48 4.45
C VAL A 184 -17.86 -3.03 3.89
N LEU A 185 -17.79 -1.81 3.37
CA LEU A 185 -16.53 -1.13 3.06
C LEU A 185 -16.46 0.16 3.88
N LEU A 186 -15.54 0.20 4.83
CA LEU A 186 -15.22 1.40 5.61
C LEU A 186 -14.06 2.13 4.96
N THR A 187 -14.16 3.44 4.87
CA THR A 187 -13.04 4.34 4.62
C THR A 187 -12.76 5.12 5.90
N TYR A 188 -11.52 5.09 6.36
CA TYR A 188 -11.13 5.70 7.62
C TYR A 188 -9.80 6.41 7.51
N GLU A 189 -9.61 7.45 8.32
CA GLU A 189 -8.37 8.21 8.38
C GLU A 189 -7.40 7.65 9.44
N GLU A 190 -6.13 8.08 9.37
CA GLU A 190 -5.10 7.80 10.38
C GLU A 190 -5.45 8.39 11.76
#